data_AF-A0A847JRK7-F1
#
_entry.id   AF-A0A847JRK7-F1
#
_cell.length_a   1.000
_cell.length_b   1.000
_cell.length_c   1.000
_cell.angle_alpha   90.00
_cell.angle_beta   90.00
_cell.angle_gamma   90.00
#
_symmetry.space_group_name_H-M   'P 1'
#
loop_
_entity.id
_entity.type
_entity.pdbx_description
1 polymer ?
#
loop_
_entity_poly.entity_id
_entity_poly.type
_entity_poly.pdbx_seq_one_letter_code
_entity_poly.pdbx_strand_id
1 'polypeptide(L)'
;MFTRSAEGRRYDRGISLRPAVRVSSPAFGVYFPHGYHYYPYYSHSYVSVDVFISPYHFYYGVCPPYVYRRYVHYRPPRVVYIEVPVYVGGSYYGYSDGGYYLDSGAWWRDTRNIDSDLRRAIEDLEDAFRYGDIGTLTYLTEPGVDIAIFSKGRYQYSLTANDYLDMTRDFMVGADTVRFDVFRARRRSNDVCTLSAKHTYRGRDGQTRVVYLSFVLERFGRSWAITQVDTAPDRL
;
A
#
# COMPACT_ATOMS: atom_id res chain seq x y z
N MET A 1 6.96 5.31 16.29
CA MET A 1 5.93 5.85 17.23
C MET A 1 4.69 4.94 17.23
N PHE A 2 4.30 4.32 18.35
CA PHE A 2 3.30 3.22 18.40
C PHE A 2 2.00 3.46 17.61
N THR A 3 1.77 2.74 16.51
CA THR A 3 0.55 2.74 15.67
C THR A 3 -0.72 2.25 16.37
N ARG A 4 -0.57 1.60 17.53
CA ARG A 4 -1.64 0.97 18.30
C ARG A 4 -2.44 1.91 19.22
N SER A 5 -2.12 3.21 19.25
CA SER A 5 -2.92 4.18 19.99
C SER A 5 -4.24 4.44 19.24
N ALA A 6 -5.36 4.43 19.95
CA ALA A 6 -6.68 4.75 19.38
C ALA A 6 -6.84 6.25 19.01
N GLU A 7 -5.86 7.09 19.32
CA GLU A 7 -5.93 8.53 19.09
C GLU A 7 -5.70 8.91 17.62
N GLY A 8 -6.36 10.00 17.23
CA GLY A 8 -6.04 10.71 16.00
C GLY A 8 -4.69 11.43 16.12
N ARG A 9 -4.09 11.74 14.98
CA ARG A 9 -2.78 12.42 14.96
C ARG A 9 -2.77 13.50 13.90
N ARG A 10 -2.16 14.62 14.23
CA ARG A 10 -1.86 15.66 13.26
C ARG A 10 -0.36 15.68 13.05
N TYR A 11 0.04 15.68 11.80
CA TYR A 11 1.44 15.83 11.41
C TYR A 11 1.60 17.19 10.74
N ASP A 12 2.83 17.65 10.72
CA ASP A 12 3.19 18.83 9.94
C ASP A 12 2.80 18.62 8.46
N ARG A 13 2.58 19.73 7.74
CA ARG A 13 2.17 19.76 6.31
C ARG A 13 0.70 19.48 6.02
N GLY A 14 -0.12 19.08 7.00
CA GLY A 14 -1.57 18.99 6.82
C GLY A 14 -2.12 17.56 6.70
N ILE A 15 -1.30 16.55 6.96
CA ILE A 15 -1.78 15.18 7.21
C ILE A 15 -2.48 15.13 8.58
N SER A 16 -3.69 14.59 8.60
CA SER A 16 -4.47 14.41 9.83
C SER A 16 -5.10 13.02 9.84
N LEU A 17 -4.53 12.12 10.63
CA LEU A 17 -5.05 10.77 10.84
C LEU A 17 -6.22 10.79 11.80
N ARG A 18 -7.25 9.99 11.49
CA ARG A 18 -8.48 9.95 12.28
C ARG A 18 -8.26 9.26 13.63
N PRO A 19 -9.05 9.64 14.66
CA PRO A 19 -9.19 8.79 15.84
C PRO A 19 -9.87 7.47 15.46
N ALA A 20 -9.56 6.42 16.21
CA ALA A 20 -10.16 5.12 16.01
C ALA A 20 -11.66 5.15 16.29
N VAL A 21 -12.41 4.45 15.45
CA VAL A 21 -13.85 4.21 15.57
C VAL A 21 -14.05 2.81 16.14
N ARG A 22 -14.93 2.66 17.14
CA ARG A 22 -15.26 1.34 17.69
C ARG A 22 -15.96 0.47 16.64
N VAL A 23 -15.56 -0.79 16.59
CA VAL A 23 -16.23 -1.80 15.77
C VAL A 23 -17.63 -2.02 16.32
N SER A 24 -18.64 -1.62 15.55
CA SER A 24 -20.06 -1.79 15.91
C SER A 24 -20.70 -3.03 15.27
N SER A 25 -20.20 -3.46 14.11
CA SER A 25 -20.72 -4.62 13.40
C SER A 25 -19.90 -5.88 13.72
N PRO A 26 -20.54 -6.99 14.14
CA PRO A 26 -19.86 -8.27 14.34
C PRO A 26 -19.10 -8.77 13.09
N ALA A 27 -19.58 -8.41 11.90
CA ALA A 27 -18.92 -8.79 10.64
C ALA A 27 -17.51 -8.23 10.50
N PHE A 28 -17.21 -7.10 11.14
CA PHE A 28 -15.86 -6.51 11.12
C PHE A 28 -14.97 -7.01 12.27
N GLY A 29 -15.52 -7.71 13.27
CA GLY A 29 -14.74 -8.25 14.39
C GLY A 29 -13.65 -9.23 13.94
N VAL A 30 -13.90 -9.97 12.85
CA VAL A 30 -12.90 -10.86 12.25
C VAL A 30 -11.73 -10.11 11.61
N TYR A 31 -11.83 -8.81 11.30
CA TYR A 31 -10.72 -8.02 10.79
C TYR A 31 -10.08 -7.19 11.91
N PHE A 32 -10.88 -6.73 12.86
CA PHE A 32 -10.47 -5.83 13.93
C PHE A 32 -10.70 -6.43 15.33
N PRO A 33 -9.94 -7.46 15.73
CA PRO A 33 -10.12 -8.16 17.01
C PRO A 33 -9.82 -7.27 18.22
N HIS A 34 -9.08 -6.19 18.01
CA HIS A 34 -8.81 -5.15 19.01
C HIS A 34 -9.98 -4.17 19.19
N GLY A 35 -11.08 -4.33 18.44
CA GLY A 35 -12.34 -3.63 18.68
C GLY A 35 -12.46 -2.23 18.09
N TYR A 36 -11.53 -1.80 17.24
CA TYR A 36 -11.58 -0.50 16.57
C TYR A 36 -10.97 -0.53 15.16
N HIS A 37 -11.24 0.49 14.35
CA HIS A 37 -10.56 0.76 13.07
C HIS A 37 -10.50 2.27 12.81
N TYR A 38 -9.60 2.73 11.94
CA TYR A 38 -9.41 4.15 11.64
C TYR A 38 -10.17 4.58 10.40
N TYR A 39 -10.20 3.76 9.35
CA TYR A 39 -10.96 4.04 8.15
C TYR A 39 -12.41 3.56 8.30
N PRO A 40 -13.42 4.45 8.30
CA PRO A 40 -14.79 4.07 8.68
C PRO A 40 -15.64 3.54 7.53
N TYR A 41 -15.12 3.55 6.30
CA TYR A 41 -15.93 3.36 5.10
C TYR A 41 -15.74 1.99 4.43
N TYR A 42 -15.35 0.99 5.21
CA TYR A 42 -15.30 -0.40 4.77
C TYR A 42 -16.70 -0.97 4.51
N SER A 43 -16.79 -1.95 3.61
CA SER A 43 -17.96 -2.80 3.43
C SER A 43 -17.57 -4.26 3.66
N HIS A 44 -18.38 -4.99 4.42
CA HIS A 44 -18.22 -6.44 4.59
C HIS A 44 -18.79 -7.26 3.42
N SER A 45 -19.71 -6.68 2.63
CA SER A 45 -20.42 -7.39 1.56
C SER A 45 -20.02 -6.87 0.21
N TYR A 46 -19.89 -7.79 -0.74
CA TYR A 46 -19.73 -7.45 -2.13
C TYR A 46 -21.07 -7.07 -2.76
N VAL A 47 -21.20 -5.80 -3.13
CA VAL A 47 -22.30 -5.30 -3.95
C VAL A 47 -21.66 -4.53 -5.09
N SER A 48 -21.59 -5.14 -6.28
CA SER A 48 -20.74 -4.69 -7.40
C SER A 48 -20.93 -3.22 -7.80
N VAL A 49 -22.13 -2.68 -7.62
CA VAL A 49 -22.46 -1.28 -7.95
C VAL A 49 -21.99 -0.28 -6.88
N ASP A 50 -21.82 -0.73 -5.64
CA ASP A 50 -21.64 0.11 -4.45
C ASP A 50 -20.27 0.01 -3.80
N VAL A 51 -19.45 -0.97 -4.20
CA VAL A 51 -18.14 -1.19 -3.57
C VAL A 51 -17.02 -1.30 -4.59
N PHE A 52 -15.83 -0.87 -4.17
CA PHE A 52 -14.58 -1.27 -4.77
C PHE A 52 -13.85 -2.27 -3.88
N ILE A 53 -12.89 -2.96 -4.49
CA ILE A 53 -11.97 -3.84 -3.77
C ILE A 53 -10.98 -2.99 -2.97
N SER A 54 -10.75 -3.35 -1.71
CA SER A 54 -9.75 -2.74 -0.82
C SER A 54 -8.33 -2.92 -1.40
N PRO A 55 -7.41 -1.94 -1.24
CA PRO A 55 -6.04 -2.11 -1.69
C PRO A 55 -5.34 -3.26 -0.94
N TYR A 56 -5.86 -3.68 0.22
CA TYR A 56 -5.35 -4.78 1.05
C TYR A 56 -6.14 -6.08 0.94
N HIS A 57 -7.02 -6.25 -0.06
CA HIS A 57 -7.90 -7.42 -0.14
C HIS A 57 -7.19 -8.79 -0.24
N PHE A 58 -5.95 -8.82 -0.75
CA PHE A 58 -5.14 -10.05 -0.78
C PHE A 58 -4.59 -10.46 0.61
N TYR A 59 -4.74 -9.61 1.63
CA TYR A 59 -4.40 -9.92 3.02
C TYR A 59 -5.60 -10.57 3.74
N TYR A 60 -5.89 -11.82 3.37
CA TYR A 60 -7.05 -12.55 3.87
C TYR A 60 -7.11 -12.63 5.40
N GLY A 61 -8.19 -12.08 5.98
CA GLY A 61 -8.42 -12.04 7.43
C GLY A 61 -7.65 -10.95 8.17
N VAL A 62 -6.93 -10.08 7.46
CA VAL A 62 -6.21 -8.94 8.04
C VAL A 62 -7.02 -7.66 7.91
N CYS A 63 -7.58 -7.40 6.72
CA CYS A 63 -8.36 -6.20 6.43
C CYS A 63 -9.68 -6.53 5.75
N PRO A 64 -10.71 -5.68 5.89
CA PRO A 64 -11.93 -5.84 5.13
C PRO A 64 -11.66 -5.80 3.61
N PRO A 65 -12.30 -6.68 2.82
CA PRO A 65 -12.01 -6.84 1.41
C PRO A 65 -12.57 -5.73 0.51
N TYR A 66 -13.52 -4.93 1.00
CA TYR A 66 -14.22 -3.93 0.19
C TYR A 66 -14.30 -2.57 0.88
N VAL A 67 -14.40 -1.53 0.06
CA VAL A 67 -14.66 -0.14 0.47
C VAL A 67 -15.85 0.41 -0.29
N TYR A 68 -16.65 1.23 0.38
CA TYR A 68 -17.82 1.85 -0.26
C TYR A 68 -17.39 2.87 -1.32
N ARG A 69 -17.94 2.75 -2.52
CA ARG A 69 -17.64 3.57 -3.70
C ARG A 69 -17.87 5.06 -3.47
N ARG A 70 -18.87 5.44 -2.67
CA ARG A 70 -19.22 6.84 -2.38
C ARG A 70 -18.19 7.61 -1.52
N TYR A 71 -17.21 6.92 -0.94
CA TYR A 71 -16.17 7.51 -0.09
C TYR A 71 -14.77 7.46 -0.71
N VAL A 72 -14.69 7.08 -1.99
CA VAL A 72 -13.45 7.15 -2.76
C VAL A 72 -13.65 8.03 -3.98
N HIS A 73 -12.54 8.43 -4.61
CA HIS A 73 -12.58 9.32 -5.76
C HIS A 73 -12.32 8.56 -7.05
N TYR A 74 -13.02 8.93 -8.13
CA TYR A 74 -12.62 8.51 -9.46
C TYR A 74 -11.80 9.62 -10.11
N ARG A 75 -10.48 9.58 -9.91
CA ARG A 75 -9.53 10.53 -10.45
C ARG A 75 -8.25 9.82 -10.93
N PRO A 76 -8.27 9.23 -12.14
CA PRO A 76 -7.11 8.52 -12.66
C PRO A 76 -5.87 9.44 -12.72
N PRO A 77 -4.66 8.91 -12.49
CA PRO A 77 -3.44 9.69 -12.65
C PRO A 77 -3.24 10.03 -14.14
N ARG A 78 -2.56 11.14 -14.42
CA ARG A 78 -2.27 11.58 -15.80
C ARG A 78 -1.40 10.57 -16.56
N VAL A 79 -0.49 9.91 -15.85
CA VAL A 79 0.41 8.89 -16.38
C VAL A 79 0.37 7.70 -15.44
N VAL A 80 0.21 6.50 -16.00
CA VAL A 80 0.24 5.24 -15.24
C VAL A 80 1.65 4.67 -15.32
N TYR A 81 2.29 4.49 -14.16
CA TYR A 81 3.61 3.87 -14.06
C TYR A 81 3.57 2.49 -13.39
N ILE A 82 2.43 2.12 -12.79
CA ILE A 82 2.22 0.78 -12.26
C ILE A 82 2.34 -0.25 -13.38
N GLU A 83 3.24 -1.21 -13.19
CA GLU A 83 3.43 -2.33 -14.10
C GLU A 83 2.36 -3.42 -13.83
N VAL A 84 2.08 -4.28 -14.82
CA VAL A 84 1.09 -5.38 -14.68
C VAL A 84 1.76 -6.61 -14.06
N PRO A 85 1.23 -7.25 -13.01
CA PRO A 85 1.85 -8.41 -12.40
C PRO A 85 1.86 -9.61 -13.36
N VAL A 86 2.98 -10.33 -13.42
CA VAL A 86 3.21 -11.49 -14.28
C VAL A 86 3.19 -12.75 -13.43
N TYR A 87 2.45 -13.75 -13.92
CA TYR A 87 2.41 -15.09 -13.34
C TYR A 87 2.84 -16.12 -14.38
N VAL A 88 3.79 -16.98 -14.02
CA VAL A 88 4.25 -18.11 -14.84
C VAL A 88 3.96 -19.39 -14.08
N GLY A 89 3.19 -20.30 -14.69
CA GLY A 89 2.74 -21.52 -14.00
C GLY A 89 1.94 -21.24 -12.72
N GLY A 90 1.17 -20.14 -12.69
CA GLY A 90 0.38 -19.71 -11.53
C GLY A 90 1.19 -19.05 -10.40
N SER A 91 2.51 -18.98 -10.50
CA SER A 91 3.38 -18.34 -9.51
C SER A 91 3.79 -16.94 -9.93
N TYR A 92 3.80 -16.01 -8.99
CA TYR A 92 4.23 -14.63 -9.23
C TYR A 92 5.70 -14.59 -9.68
N TYR A 93 5.94 -13.90 -10.79
CA TYR A 93 7.27 -13.77 -11.41
C TYR A 93 7.75 -12.31 -11.49
N GLY A 94 6.97 -11.34 -10.98
CA GLY A 94 7.30 -9.93 -11.05
C GLY A 94 6.21 -9.12 -11.75
N TYR A 95 6.62 -8.04 -12.41
CA TYR A 95 5.75 -7.20 -13.20
C TYR A 95 6.32 -7.01 -14.62
N SER A 96 5.44 -6.88 -15.62
CA SER A 96 5.80 -6.78 -17.04
C SER A 96 6.04 -5.33 -17.43
N ASP A 97 7.16 -5.06 -18.09
CA ASP A 97 7.45 -3.79 -18.74
C ASP A 97 7.98 -4.01 -20.15
N GLY A 98 7.15 -4.51 -21.08
CA GLY A 98 7.35 -4.40 -22.54
C GLY A 98 8.69 -4.86 -23.16
N GLY A 99 9.61 -5.41 -22.38
CA GLY A 99 10.98 -5.74 -22.73
C GLY A 99 11.37 -6.97 -21.91
N TYR A 100 11.68 -8.03 -22.65
CA TYR A 100 12.24 -9.32 -22.23
C TYR A 100 12.30 -9.62 -20.73
N TYR A 101 11.64 -10.72 -20.34
CA TYR A 101 11.64 -11.40 -19.02
C TYR A 101 13.03 -11.80 -18.47
N LEU A 102 14.12 -11.26 -19.04
CA LEU A 102 15.53 -11.50 -18.72
C LEU A 102 16.24 -10.27 -18.13
N ASP A 103 15.54 -9.16 -17.87
CA ASP A 103 16.09 -8.03 -17.11
C ASP A 103 16.28 -8.47 -15.65
N SER A 104 17.41 -9.16 -15.42
CA SER A 104 17.85 -9.66 -14.12
C SER A 104 17.84 -8.50 -13.14
N GLY A 105 16.86 -8.53 -12.23
CA GLY A 105 16.56 -7.45 -11.29
C GLY A 105 17.80 -6.99 -10.57
N ALA A 106 18.31 -5.82 -10.98
CA ALA A 106 19.26 -5.09 -10.18
C ALA A 106 18.59 -4.77 -8.83
N TRP A 107 19.08 -5.40 -7.77
CA TRP A 107 18.71 -5.04 -6.41
C TRP A 107 18.95 -3.54 -6.27
N TRP A 108 17.95 -2.81 -5.78
CA TRP A 108 18.02 -1.35 -5.72
C TRP A 108 19.27 -0.88 -4.93
N ARG A 109 19.71 -1.69 -3.96
CA ARG A 109 20.91 -1.47 -3.14
C ARG A 109 22.21 -1.39 -3.96
N ASP A 110 22.24 -2.01 -5.14
CA ASP A 110 23.40 -2.03 -6.04
C ASP A 110 23.28 -1.00 -7.18
N THR A 111 22.20 -0.21 -7.22
CA THR A 111 21.91 0.70 -8.32
C THR A 111 22.58 2.06 -8.12
N ARG A 112 23.58 2.37 -8.95
CA ARG A 112 24.29 3.68 -8.97
C ARG A 112 23.38 4.89 -9.29
N ASN A 113 22.15 4.66 -9.74
CA ASN A 113 21.20 5.69 -10.17
C ASN A 113 20.17 6.10 -9.10
N ILE A 114 20.35 5.66 -7.85
CA ILE A 114 19.50 6.04 -6.71
C ILE A 114 20.25 7.09 -5.89
N ASP A 115 19.73 8.31 -5.88
CA ASP A 115 20.26 9.39 -5.04
C ASP A 115 19.88 9.20 -3.56
N SER A 116 20.48 10.01 -2.68
CA SER A 116 20.28 9.91 -1.23
C SER A 116 18.83 10.12 -0.80
N ASP A 117 18.10 11.01 -1.47
CA ASP A 117 16.72 11.33 -1.09
C ASP A 117 15.80 10.16 -1.44
N LEU A 118 15.97 9.58 -2.63
CA LEU A 118 15.20 8.40 -3.05
C LEU A 118 15.58 7.17 -2.22
N ARG A 119 16.87 6.97 -1.91
CA ARG A 119 17.32 5.88 -1.02
C ARG A 119 16.63 5.96 0.33
N ARG A 120 16.64 7.15 0.94
CA ARG A 120 15.97 7.37 2.22
C ARG A 120 14.47 7.10 2.13
N ALA A 121 13.81 7.54 1.05
CA ALA A 121 12.39 7.26 0.87
C ALA A 121 12.06 5.76 0.76
N ILE A 122 12.94 4.97 0.12
CA ILE A 122 12.80 3.51 0.04
C ILE A 122 13.01 2.87 1.42
N GLU A 123 14.02 3.32 2.17
CA GLU A 123 14.28 2.85 3.54
C GLU A 123 13.13 3.19 4.49
N ASP A 124 12.62 4.42 4.43
CA ASP A 124 11.45 4.88 5.20
C ASP A 124 10.21 4.03 4.87
N LEU A 125 10.02 3.65 3.60
CA LEU A 125 8.93 2.76 3.18
C LEU A 125 9.10 1.35 3.77
N GLU A 126 10.31 0.78 3.68
CA GLU A 126 10.61 -0.53 4.26
C GLU A 126 10.35 -0.55 5.76
N ASP A 127 10.84 0.46 6.48
CA ASP A 127 10.72 0.55 7.94
C ASP A 127 9.27 0.80 8.37
N ALA A 128 8.53 1.65 7.64
CA ALA A 128 7.12 1.89 7.91
C ALA A 128 6.33 0.58 7.88
N PHE A 129 6.48 -0.24 6.83
CA PHE A 129 5.77 -1.52 6.73
C PHE A 129 6.33 -2.59 7.67
N ARG A 130 7.65 -2.68 7.82
CA ARG A 130 8.31 -3.69 8.66
C ARG A 130 7.98 -3.53 10.13
N TYR A 131 7.95 -2.30 10.62
CA TYR A 131 7.71 -1.99 12.04
C TYR A 131 6.30 -1.46 12.32
N GLY A 132 5.46 -1.37 11.29
CA GLY A 132 4.16 -0.75 11.38
C GLY A 132 4.23 0.71 11.85
N ASP A 133 5.23 1.48 11.40
CA ASP A 133 5.36 2.90 11.77
C ASP A 133 4.62 3.79 10.76
N ILE A 134 3.34 4.04 11.03
CA ILE A 134 2.53 4.94 10.20
C ILE A 134 3.10 6.36 10.18
N GLY A 135 3.80 6.78 11.24
CA GLY A 135 4.42 8.11 11.32
C GLY A 135 5.44 8.30 10.21
N THR A 136 6.30 7.30 10.00
CA THR A 136 7.27 7.30 8.90
C THR A 136 6.57 7.37 7.54
N LEU A 137 5.48 6.62 7.35
CA LEU A 137 4.74 6.62 6.09
C LEU A 137 4.12 8.00 5.77
N THR A 138 3.79 8.81 6.78
CA THR A 138 3.26 10.16 6.55
C THR A 138 4.23 11.08 5.80
N TYR A 139 5.55 10.86 5.92
CA TYR A 139 6.56 11.61 5.18
C TYR A 139 6.66 11.20 3.71
N LEU A 140 6.10 10.04 3.35
CA LEU A 140 6.00 9.53 1.99
C LEU A 140 4.63 9.79 1.36
N THR A 141 3.82 10.66 1.96
CA THR A 141 2.51 11.04 1.44
C THR A 141 2.40 12.55 1.38
N GLU A 142 2.01 13.09 0.22
CA GLU A 142 1.86 14.52 0.04
C GLU A 142 0.41 14.96 0.27
N PRO A 143 0.15 15.90 1.19
CA PRO A 143 -1.17 16.49 1.40
C PRO A 143 -1.77 17.05 0.09
N GLY A 144 -3.01 16.69 -0.21
CA GLY A 144 -3.71 17.16 -1.42
C GLY A 144 -3.33 16.43 -2.71
N VAL A 145 -2.41 15.46 -2.65
CA VAL A 145 -2.16 14.51 -3.74
C VAL A 145 -2.99 13.25 -3.48
N ASP A 146 -3.82 12.90 -4.46
CA ASP A 146 -4.60 11.66 -4.42
C ASP A 146 -3.69 10.46 -4.77
N ILE A 147 -3.85 9.36 -4.04
CA ILE A 147 -3.12 8.11 -4.27
C ILE A 147 -3.99 7.19 -5.11
N ALA A 148 -3.55 6.88 -6.32
CA ALA A 148 -4.26 6.02 -7.24
C ALA A 148 -4.09 4.54 -6.86
N ILE A 149 -5.20 3.84 -6.68
CA ILE A 149 -5.25 2.42 -6.33
C ILE A 149 -5.47 1.59 -7.60
N PHE A 150 -4.58 0.64 -7.81
CA PHE A 150 -4.60 -0.32 -8.89
C PHE A 150 -4.88 -1.72 -8.34
N SER A 151 -5.40 -2.57 -9.23
CA SER A 151 -5.51 -4.00 -9.01
C SER A 151 -5.17 -4.69 -10.33
N LYS A 152 -4.14 -5.55 -10.31
CA LYS A 152 -3.67 -6.28 -11.50
C LYS A 152 -3.30 -5.31 -12.64
N GLY A 153 -2.61 -4.23 -12.30
CA GLY A 153 -2.19 -3.18 -13.23
C GLY A 153 -3.32 -2.31 -13.80
N ARG A 154 -4.56 -2.45 -13.31
CA ARG A 154 -5.70 -1.63 -13.75
C ARG A 154 -6.14 -0.68 -12.67
N TYR A 155 -6.26 0.60 -13.02
CA TYR A 155 -6.77 1.64 -12.13
C TYR A 155 -8.18 1.28 -11.65
N GLN A 156 -8.43 1.46 -10.35
CA GLN A 156 -9.73 1.20 -9.71
C GLN A 156 -10.36 2.52 -9.26
N TYR A 157 -9.68 3.24 -8.37
CA TYR A 157 -10.11 4.50 -7.75
C TYR A 157 -8.89 5.20 -7.16
N SER A 158 -9.10 6.38 -6.58
CA SER A 158 -8.08 7.11 -5.84
C SER A 158 -8.56 7.44 -4.44
N LEU A 159 -7.61 7.51 -3.51
CA LEU A 159 -7.82 7.86 -2.12
C LEU A 159 -7.13 9.19 -1.82
N THR A 160 -7.70 9.95 -0.89
CA THR A 160 -6.94 11.05 -0.29
C THR A 160 -5.75 10.47 0.50
N ALA A 161 -4.71 11.28 0.73
CA ALA A 161 -3.56 10.86 1.55
C ALA A 161 -4.00 10.35 2.94
N ASN A 162 -4.95 11.03 3.60
CA ASN A 162 -5.44 10.63 4.93
C ASN A 162 -6.20 9.30 4.88
N ASP A 163 -7.03 9.06 3.85
CA ASP A 163 -7.75 7.80 3.71
C ASP A 163 -6.82 6.63 3.45
N TYR A 164 -5.84 6.82 2.57
CA TYR A 164 -4.81 5.81 2.33
C TYR A 164 -4.03 5.48 3.61
N LEU A 165 -3.61 6.49 4.37
CA LEU A 165 -2.87 6.30 5.62
C LEU A 165 -3.73 5.62 6.69
N ASP A 166 -5.00 6.00 6.86
CA ASP A 166 -5.88 5.35 7.84
C ASP A 166 -6.12 3.87 7.47
N MET A 167 -6.35 3.57 6.19
CA MET A 167 -6.46 2.18 5.71
C MET A 167 -5.16 1.40 5.91
N THR A 168 -4.02 2.04 5.66
CA THR A 168 -2.70 1.43 5.88
C THR A 168 -2.44 1.18 7.36
N ARG A 169 -2.88 2.09 8.24
CA ARG A 169 -2.78 1.96 9.69
C ARG A 169 -3.61 0.78 10.20
N ASP A 170 -4.85 0.64 9.71
CA ASP A 170 -5.70 -0.52 10.00
C ASP A 170 -5.02 -1.83 9.59
N PHE A 171 -4.43 -1.85 8.39
CA PHE A 171 -3.62 -2.97 7.91
C PHE A 171 -2.41 -3.26 8.83
N MET A 172 -1.61 -2.26 9.19
CA MET A 172 -0.43 -2.43 10.03
C MET A 172 -0.77 -2.93 11.44
N VAL A 173 -1.94 -2.58 11.98
CA VAL A 173 -2.39 -3.10 13.28
C VAL A 173 -2.82 -4.57 13.17
N GLY A 174 -3.43 -4.97 12.06
CA GLY A 174 -3.91 -6.33 11.84
C GLY A 174 -2.84 -7.33 11.36
N ALA A 175 -1.81 -6.85 10.65
CA ALA A 175 -0.79 -7.70 10.06
C ALA A 175 0.32 -8.06 11.06
N ASP A 176 0.61 -9.36 11.21
CA ASP A 176 1.83 -9.83 11.86
C ASP A 176 2.94 -9.88 10.80
N THR A 177 3.55 -8.74 10.52
CA THR A 177 4.62 -8.61 9.53
C THR A 177 5.87 -9.36 10.00
N VAL A 178 6.26 -10.39 9.22
CA VAL A 178 7.50 -11.13 9.43
C VAL A 178 8.65 -10.43 8.73
N ARG A 179 8.41 -9.96 7.50
CA ARG A 179 9.44 -9.33 6.67
C ARG A 179 8.80 -8.47 5.59
N PHE A 180 9.38 -7.30 5.35
CA PHE A 180 9.05 -6.44 4.22
C PHE A 180 10.36 -5.98 3.55
N ASP A 181 10.49 -6.27 2.25
CA ASP A 181 11.65 -5.89 1.45
C ASP A 181 11.20 -5.25 0.15
N VAL A 182 11.78 -4.09 -0.17
CA VAL A 182 11.79 -3.59 -1.53
C VAL A 182 12.92 -4.34 -2.25
N PHE A 183 12.56 -5.15 -3.25
CA PHE A 183 13.55 -5.96 -3.98
C PHE A 183 13.89 -5.35 -5.34
N ARG A 184 13.04 -4.47 -5.87
CA ARG A 184 13.28 -3.74 -7.12
C ARG A 184 12.92 -2.28 -6.95
N ALA A 185 13.80 -1.40 -7.42
CA ALA A 185 13.50 0.01 -7.64
C ALA A 185 13.96 0.39 -9.04
N ARG A 186 13.08 1.02 -9.81
CA ARG A 186 13.37 1.41 -11.18
C ARG A 186 13.04 2.86 -11.38
N ARG A 187 14.04 3.63 -11.78
CA ARG A 187 13.88 5.03 -12.12
C ARG A 187 13.22 5.13 -13.50
N ARG A 188 12.09 5.83 -13.58
CA ARG A 188 11.36 6.11 -14.84
C ARG A 188 11.74 7.49 -15.40
N SER A 189 12.06 8.43 -14.52
CA SER A 189 12.66 9.73 -14.83
C SER A 189 13.40 10.25 -13.59
N ASN A 190 13.98 11.45 -13.66
CA ASN A 190 14.61 12.06 -12.48
C ASN A 190 13.65 12.22 -11.30
N ASP A 191 12.35 12.36 -11.57
CA ASP A 191 11.32 12.68 -10.59
C ASP A 191 10.29 11.55 -10.40
N VAL A 192 10.51 10.38 -11.00
CA VAL A 192 9.59 9.22 -10.90
C VAL A 192 10.37 7.92 -10.70
N CYS A 193 9.96 7.14 -9.71
CA CYS A 193 10.50 5.81 -9.42
C CYS A 193 9.39 4.80 -9.16
N THR A 194 9.50 3.61 -9.75
CA THR A 194 8.61 2.48 -9.49
C THR A 194 9.31 1.48 -8.58
N LEU A 195 8.64 1.04 -7.52
CA LEU A 195 9.16 0.08 -6.54
C LEU A 195 8.33 -1.20 -6.58
N SER A 196 8.99 -2.34 -6.43
CA SER A 196 8.34 -3.62 -6.16
C SER A 196 8.81 -4.14 -4.80
N ALA A 197 7.84 -4.45 -3.95
CA ALA A 197 8.05 -4.93 -2.60
C ALA A 197 7.42 -6.31 -2.38
N LYS A 198 8.07 -7.10 -1.54
CA LYS A 198 7.57 -8.38 -1.06
C LYS A 198 7.25 -8.24 0.42
N HIS A 199 6.00 -8.47 0.77
CA HIS A 199 5.56 -8.52 2.15
C HIS A 199 5.26 -9.97 2.56
N THR A 200 5.97 -10.43 3.57
CA THR A 200 5.77 -11.72 4.22
C THR A 200 5.14 -11.47 5.59
N TYR A 201 3.97 -12.05 5.82
CA TYR A 201 3.22 -11.89 7.07
C TYR A 201 2.72 -13.23 7.57
N ARG A 202 2.46 -13.32 8.87
CA ARG A 202 1.81 -14.47 9.50
C ARG A 202 0.30 -14.22 9.55
N GLY A 203 -0.47 -15.13 8.96
CA GLY A 203 -1.92 -15.14 9.04
C GLY A 203 -2.42 -15.54 10.43
N ARG A 204 -3.72 -15.37 10.67
CA ARG A 204 -4.36 -15.78 11.94
C ARG A 204 -4.35 -17.28 12.20
N ASP A 205 -4.25 -18.06 11.13
CA ASP A 205 -4.05 -19.52 11.15
C ASP A 205 -2.60 -19.91 11.46
N GLY A 206 -1.71 -18.94 11.72
CA GLY A 206 -0.29 -19.15 11.95
C GLY A 206 0.51 -19.39 10.67
N GLN A 207 -0.14 -19.46 9.51
CA GLN A 207 0.53 -19.73 8.23
C GLN A 207 1.25 -18.49 7.73
N THR A 208 2.44 -18.68 7.19
CA THR A 208 3.18 -17.59 6.53
C THR A 208 2.64 -17.41 5.12
N ARG A 209 2.34 -16.17 4.75
CA ARG A 209 1.81 -15.80 3.43
C ARG A 209 2.61 -14.67 2.84
N VAL A 210 2.57 -14.59 1.51
CA VAL A 210 3.32 -13.60 0.73
C VAL A 210 2.35 -12.80 -0.13
N VAL A 211 2.49 -11.47 -0.09
CA VAL A 211 1.81 -10.54 -0.98
C VAL A 211 2.86 -9.59 -1.55
N TYR A 212 2.72 -9.29 -2.84
CA TYR A 212 3.56 -8.34 -3.53
C TYR A 212 2.85 -6.99 -3.63
N LEU A 213 3.60 -5.91 -3.47
CA LEU A 213 3.11 -4.55 -3.65
C LEU A 213 3.95 -3.84 -4.70
N SER A 214 3.29 -3.00 -5.49
CA SER A 214 3.96 -2.00 -6.32
C SER A 214 3.64 -0.61 -5.84
N PHE A 215 4.65 0.24 -5.83
CA PHE A 215 4.51 1.66 -5.51
C PHE A 215 5.08 2.51 -6.63
N VAL A 216 4.47 3.65 -6.88
CA VAL A 216 5.07 4.73 -7.66
C VAL A 216 5.37 5.86 -6.69
N LEU A 217 6.64 6.27 -6.65
CA LEU A 217 7.10 7.47 -5.97
C LEU A 217 7.33 8.57 -7.00
N GLU A 218 6.75 9.74 -6.75
CA GLU A 218 6.99 10.96 -7.53
C GLU A 218 7.63 12.02 -6.64
N ARG A 219 8.50 12.85 -7.24
CA ARG A 219 9.23 13.90 -6.51
C ARG A 219 8.42 15.19 -6.47
N PHE A 220 8.18 15.68 -5.26
CA PHE A 220 7.57 16.99 -4.99
C PHE A 220 8.59 17.87 -4.27
N GLY A 221 9.27 18.73 -5.05
CA GLY A 221 10.38 19.53 -4.54
C GLY A 221 11.55 18.65 -4.08
N ARG A 222 11.79 18.58 -2.77
CA ARG A 222 12.85 17.76 -2.16
C ARG A 222 12.36 16.45 -1.53
N SER A 223 11.06 16.18 -1.59
CA SER A 223 10.46 14.99 -0.98
C SER A 223 9.94 14.03 -2.06
N TRP A 224 9.96 12.74 -1.77
CA TRP A 224 9.33 11.71 -2.58
C TRP A 224 8.01 11.31 -1.94
N ALA A 225 6.95 11.20 -2.73
CA ALA A 225 5.64 10.81 -2.25
C ALA A 225 5.06 9.67 -3.08
N ILE A 226 4.34 8.77 -2.42
CA ILE A 226 3.57 7.70 -3.04
C ILE A 226 2.39 8.32 -3.79
N THR A 227 2.24 7.97 -5.07
CA THR A 227 1.13 8.45 -5.90
C THR A 227 0.32 7.32 -6.52
N GLN A 228 0.88 6.11 -6.62
CA GLN A 228 0.17 4.94 -7.14
C GLN A 228 0.56 3.69 -6.35
N VAL A 229 -0.42 2.81 -6.12
CA VAL A 229 -0.24 1.55 -5.38
C VAL A 229 -0.98 0.42 -6.08
N ASP A 230 -0.35 -0.74 -6.22
CA ASP A 230 -0.99 -2.01 -6.60
C ASP A 230 -0.61 -3.11 -5.61
N THR A 231 -1.47 -4.11 -5.46
CA THR A 231 -1.19 -5.32 -4.69
C THR A 231 -1.50 -6.56 -5.51
N ALA A 232 -0.73 -7.63 -5.28
CA ALA A 232 -0.84 -8.87 -6.02
C ALA A 232 -0.52 -10.07 -5.11
N PRO A 233 -1.27 -11.19 -5.20
CA PRO A 233 -0.98 -12.39 -4.44
C PRO A 233 0.26 -13.10 -5.02
N ASP A 234 0.87 -13.97 -4.24
CA ASP A 234 1.99 -14.79 -4.70
C ASP A 234 1.58 -15.86 -5.72
N ARG A 235 0.30 -16.26 -5.73
CA ARG A 235 -0.28 -17.22 -6.66
C ARG A 235 -1.71 -16.84 -7.09
N LEU A 236 -2.11 -17.32 -8.26
CA LEU A 236 -3.48 -17.23 -8.79
C LEU A 236 -4.22 -18.56 -8.69
#